data_AF-A0A2G7FK27-F1
#
_entry.id   AF-A0A2G7FK27-F1
#
_cell.length_a   1.000
_cell.length_b   1.000
_cell.length_c   1.000
_cell.angle_alpha   90.00
_cell.angle_beta   90.00
_cell.angle_gamma   90.00
#
_symmetry.space_group_name_H-M   'P 1'
#
loop_
_entity.id
_entity.type
_entity.pdbx_description
1 polymer ?
#
loop_
_entity_poly.entity_id
_entity_poly.type
_entity_poly.pdbx_seq_one_letter_code
_entity_poly.pdbx_strand_id
1 'polypeptide(L)'
;MGGFHVYCAICGSTFDSRQFISIDSDDEMGDHTYSGEVIGDSDLEWLDDLRALGLNPDAVGERKSFVTGDGYYDDAGAINADADPNVPVGPNSQPQDRFYAYVLWHDGDQEHIPVFPFHKMCYEEILRRCFKDEPINGDVLYFLCKELANDFSHNSLLLDYGDPSPHFEQYWECRKGEEILVTNPVEISPLTKYLEELREMVNNERDTSEPQEAPQSFDIFSTLPYELRQQIFSLLPLSSVLALKAASWSMHTTQLPDKSWKTRLEYDIPWLWEVHDINLTGSQKLEAKLSKTIAKLEEKSQYRNDKVNYIPGLANRRRIWMVCEDIRDMYHERLAEKAKSETSQV
;
A
#
# COMPACT_ATOMS: atom_id res chain seq x y z
N MET A 1 -17.22 -28.22 -10.83
CA MET A 1 -15.81 -27.79 -10.94
C MET A 1 -15.23 -27.80 -9.53
N GLY A 2 -13.93 -28.05 -9.36
CA GLY A 2 -13.30 -27.95 -8.03
C GLY A 2 -13.28 -26.50 -7.55
N GLY A 3 -13.19 -26.30 -6.23
CA GLY A 3 -12.99 -24.96 -5.65
C GLY A 3 -11.65 -24.35 -6.07
N PHE A 4 -11.50 -23.04 -5.90
CA PHE A 4 -10.26 -22.31 -6.12
C PHE A 4 -10.29 -21.02 -5.31
N HIS A 5 -9.13 -20.56 -4.84
CA HIS A 5 -9.02 -19.32 -4.06
C HIS A 5 -8.79 -18.11 -4.97
N VAL A 6 -9.26 -16.95 -4.53
CA VAL A 6 -9.04 -15.67 -5.20
C VAL A 6 -8.24 -14.73 -4.31
N TYR A 7 -7.55 -13.81 -4.96
CA TYR A 7 -6.56 -12.94 -4.36
C TYR A 7 -7.11 -11.52 -4.36
N CYS A 8 -6.66 -10.70 -3.41
CA CYS A 8 -6.99 -9.29 -3.37
C CYS A 8 -6.43 -8.55 -4.59
N ALA A 9 -7.29 -7.80 -5.28
CA ALA A 9 -6.94 -7.06 -6.49
C ALA A 9 -5.82 -6.04 -6.23
N ILE A 10 -5.67 -5.55 -4.99
CA ILE A 10 -4.69 -4.53 -4.61
C ILE A 10 -3.43 -5.14 -4.00
N CYS A 11 -3.54 -6.02 -3.00
CA CYS A 11 -2.36 -6.52 -2.28
C CYS A 11 -1.93 -7.93 -2.70
N GLY A 12 -2.77 -8.66 -3.44
CA GLY A 12 -2.50 -10.03 -3.84
C GLY A 12 -2.52 -11.03 -2.68
N SER A 13 -3.07 -10.68 -1.52
CA SER A 13 -3.23 -11.61 -0.39
C SER A 13 -4.56 -12.37 -0.44
N THR A 14 -4.69 -13.36 0.41
CA THR A 14 -5.88 -14.22 0.55
C THR A 14 -7.00 -13.58 1.39
N PHE A 15 -8.17 -14.21 1.44
CA PHE A 15 -9.38 -13.69 2.10
C PHE A 15 -9.95 -14.56 3.24
N ASP A 16 -9.17 -15.52 3.74
CA ASP A 16 -9.58 -16.31 4.90
C ASP A 16 -8.38 -16.56 5.82
N SER A 17 -8.38 -15.88 6.96
CA SER A 17 -7.33 -15.95 7.98
C SER A 17 -7.33 -17.27 8.75
N ARG A 18 -8.43 -18.03 8.71
CA ARG A 18 -8.64 -19.23 9.56
C ARG A 18 -8.48 -20.53 8.80
N GLN A 19 -8.92 -20.57 7.55
CA GLN A 19 -8.93 -21.77 6.73
C GLN A 19 -7.69 -21.88 5.84
N PHE A 20 -7.14 -20.75 5.39
CA PHE A 20 -6.05 -20.76 4.40
C PHE A 20 -4.67 -20.54 5.02
N ILE A 21 -4.62 -20.14 6.29
CA ILE A 21 -3.39 -19.81 6.99
C ILE A 21 -2.98 -20.97 7.92
N SER A 22 -1.77 -21.47 7.71
CA SER A 22 -1.10 -22.45 8.56
C SER A 22 0.14 -21.78 9.17
N ILE A 23 0.27 -21.84 10.50
CA ILE A 23 1.37 -21.23 11.25
C ILE A 23 2.00 -22.29 12.15
N ASP A 24 3.33 -22.42 12.05
CA ASP A 24 4.13 -23.39 12.80
C ASP A 24 3.53 -24.82 12.81
N SER A 25 2.94 -25.26 11.70
CA SER A 25 2.42 -26.63 11.60
C SER A 25 3.57 -27.65 11.61
N ASP A 26 3.39 -28.69 12.44
CA ASP A 26 4.28 -29.85 12.57
C ASP A 26 4.03 -30.92 11.49
N ASP A 27 3.17 -30.66 10.50
CA ASP A 27 2.86 -31.60 9.43
C ASP A 27 4.13 -32.02 8.66
N GLU A 28 4.18 -33.27 8.20
CA GLU A 28 5.35 -33.86 7.50
C GLU A 28 5.80 -33.07 6.25
N MET A 29 4.97 -32.15 5.77
CA MET A 29 5.23 -31.20 4.70
C MET A 29 5.65 -29.81 5.25
N GLY A 30 6.65 -29.77 6.14
CA GLY A 30 7.05 -28.59 6.94
C GLY A 30 7.47 -27.31 6.20
N ASP A 31 7.34 -27.27 4.87
CA ASP A 31 7.52 -26.09 4.01
C ASP A 31 6.18 -25.37 3.71
N HIS A 32 5.03 -25.99 4.00
CA HIS A 32 3.69 -25.44 3.74
C HIS A 32 3.06 -24.72 4.95
N THR A 33 3.87 -23.96 5.68
CA THR A 33 3.42 -23.21 6.87
C THR A 33 4.20 -21.90 6.97
N TYR A 34 3.59 -20.87 7.53
CA TYR A 34 4.27 -19.65 7.93
C TYR A 34 5.01 -19.83 9.25
N SER A 35 6.02 -19.00 9.49
CA SER A 35 6.70 -18.89 10.78
C SER A 35 5.95 -17.96 11.73
N GLY A 36 5.53 -18.47 12.88
CA GLY A 36 4.89 -17.66 13.92
C GLY A 36 5.83 -16.61 14.52
N GLU A 37 7.15 -16.86 14.51
CA GLU A 37 8.15 -15.86 14.91
C GLU A 37 8.15 -14.63 13.98
N VAL A 38 7.96 -14.85 12.67
CA VAL A 38 7.92 -13.77 11.68
C VAL A 38 6.57 -13.06 11.73
N ILE A 39 5.46 -13.79 11.77
CA ILE A 39 4.11 -13.20 11.92
C ILE A 39 4.04 -12.36 13.21
N GLY A 40 4.64 -12.86 14.30
CA GLY A 40 4.68 -12.19 15.59
C GLY A 40 3.28 -11.84 16.09
N ASP A 41 3.12 -10.59 16.54
CA ASP A 41 1.85 -10.07 17.06
C ASP A 41 0.96 -9.45 15.95
N SER A 42 1.22 -9.74 14.67
CA SER A 42 0.37 -9.24 13.59
C SER A 42 -1.03 -9.83 13.71
N ASP A 43 -2.04 -8.95 13.76
CA ASP A 43 -3.42 -9.37 13.55
C ASP A 43 -3.59 -9.87 12.10
N LEU A 44 -4.26 -11.00 11.91
CA LEU A 44 -4.55 -11.58 10.60
C LEU A 44 -6.04 -11.49 10.26
N GLU A 45 -6.91 -11.09 11.19
CA GLU A 45 -8.36 -10.95 10.97
C GLU A 45 -8.66 -9.91 9.88
N TRP A 46 -7.75 -8.98 9.62
CA TRP A 46 -7.86 -8.03 8.51
C TRP A 46 -8.00 -8.70 7.13
N LEU A 47 -7.52 -9.94 6.98
CA LEU A 47 -7.66 -10.69 5.73
C LEU A 47 -9.12 -11.04 5.43
N ASP A 48 -9.94 -11.15 6.48
CA ASP A 48 -11.36 -11.51 6.36
C ASP A 48 -12.22 -10.29 5.98
N ASP A 49 -11.72 -9.07 6.23
CA ASP A 49 -12.40 -7.81 5.93
C ASP A 49 -12.29 -7.46 4.44
N LEU A 50 -13.22 -7.96 3.63
CA LEU A 50 -13.24 -7.74 2.19
C LEU A 50 -14.44 -6.94 1.69
N ARG A 51 -14.22 -6.26 0.57
CA ARG A 51 -15.26 -5.67 -0.29
C ARG A 51 -14.91 -5.93 -1.75
N ALA A 52 -15.83 -5.63 -2.66
CA ALA A 52 -15.59 -5.80 -4.09
C ALA A 52 -16.03 -4.60 -4.92
N LEU A 53 -15.25 -4.31 -5.98
CA LEU A 53 -15.61 -3.33 -7.00
C LEU A 53 -16.37 -4.06 -8.12
N GLY A 54 -17.60 -3.61 -8.38
CA GLY A 54 -18.46 -4.17 -9.42
C GLY A 54 -18.97 -3.12 -10.39
N LEU A 55 -19.69 -3.60 -11.41
CA LEU A 55 -20.34 -2.77 -12.42
C LEU A 55 -21.80 -3.19 -12.56
N ASN A 56 -22.69 -2.20 -12.55
CA ASN A 56 -24.10 -2.34 -12.87
C ASN A 56 -24.40 -1.55 -14.16
N PRO A 57 -24.46 -2.21 -15.33
CA PRO A 57 -24.78 -1.57 -16.61
C PRO A 57 -26.14 -0.87 -16.61
N ASP A 58 -27.09 -1.40 -15.84
CA ASP A 58 -28.47 -0.93 -15.77
C ASP A 58 -28.68 0.21 -14.77
N ALA A 59 -27.64 0.63 -14.04
CA ALA A 59 -27.74 1.76 -13.12
C ALA A 59 -28.23 3.02 -13.84
N VAL A 60 -29.15 3.78 -13.24
CA VAL A 60 -29.76 4.96 -13.90
C VAL A 60 -28.80 6.16 -13.91
N GLY A 61 -27.81 6.20 -13.01
CA GLY A 61 -26.85 7.29 -12.87
C GLY A 61 -25.74 7.30 -13.94
N GLU A 62 -24.96 8.39 -13.95
CA GLU A 62 -23.75 8.50 -14.79
C GLU A 62 -22.69 7.45 -14.39
N ARG A 63 -22.54 7.21 -13.08
CA ARG A 63 -21.69 6.16 -12.54
C ARG A 63 -22.39 4.82 -12.62
N LYS A 64 -21.74 3.83 -13.23
CA LYS A 64 -22.22 2.45 -13.34
C LYS A 64 -21.58 1.51 -12.32
N SER A 65 -20.42 1.87 -11.80
CA SER A 65 -19.69 1.10 -10.79
C SER A 65 -20.31 1.22 -9.40
N PHE A 66 -20.12 0.17 -8.62
CA PHE A 66 -20.46 0.14 -7.20
C PHE A 66 -19.32 -0.50 -6.40
N VAL A 67 -19.26 -0.19 -5.11
CA VAL A 67 -18.41 -0.90 -4.15
C VAL A 67 -19.36 -1.57 -3.17
N THR A 68 -19.23 -2.88 -2.95
CA THR A 68 -20.10 -3.61 -2.01
C THR A 68 -19.94 -3.08 -0.58
N GLY A 69 -20.91 -3.41 0.28
CA GLY A 69 -20.70 -3.37 1.73
C GLY A 69 -19.68 -4.41 2.18
N ASP A 70 -19.56 -4.58 3.50
CA ASP A 70 -18.69 -5.58 4.09
C ASP A 70 -19.16 -6.99 3.67
N GLY A 71 -18.21 -7.89 3.43
CA GLY A 71 -18.48 -9.23 2.94
C GLY A 71 -17.48 -10.25 3.44
N TYR A 72 -17.63 -11.48 2.97
CA TYR A 72 -16.73 -12.59 3.28
C TYR A 72 -16.55 -13.49 2.06
N TYR A 73 -15.42 -14.20 2.03
CA TYR A 73 -15.08 -15.09 0.94
C TYR A 73 -15.85 -16.41 1.07
N ASP A 74 -16.34 -16.92 -0.06
CA ASP A 74 -16.94 -18.25 -0.19
C ASP A 74 -16.20 -19.05 -1.26
N ASP A 75 -16.39 -20.36 -1.26
CA ASP A 75 -15.65 -21.23 -2.16
C ASP A 75 -15.96 -20.98 -3.65
N ALA A 76 -15.04 -21.43 -4.51
CA ALA A 76 -15.07 -21.30 -5.96
C ALA A 76 -15.08 -19.84 -6.45
N GLY A 77 -14.24 -19.00 -5.83
CA GLY A 77 -14.06 -17.59 -6.21
C GLY A 77 -15.29 -16.72 -6.03
N ALA A 78 -16.20 -17.14 -5.15
CA ALA A 78 -17.40 -16.39 -4.83
C ALA A 78 -17.19 -15.49 -3.61
N ILE A 79 -17.91 -14.38 -3.59
CA ILE A 79 -17.93 -13.44 -2.47
C ILE A 79 -19.38 -13.20 -2.10
N ASN A 80 -19.69 -13.25 -0.82
CA ASN A 80 -20.97 -12.82 -0.29
C ASN A 80 -20.77 -11.47 0.40
N ALA A 81 -21.47 -10.44 -0.06
CA ALA A 81 -21.32 -9.10 0.49
C ALA A 81 -22.67 -8.39 0.61
N ASP A 82 -22.74 -7.47 1.57
CA ASP A 82 -23.91 -6.62 1.74
C ASP A 82 -24.11 -5.74 0.49
N ALA A 83 -25.37 -5.64 0.04
CA ALA A 83 -25.70 -4.93 -1.18
C ALA A 83 -25.53 -3.40 -1.05
N ASP A 84 -24.78 -2.80 -1.98
CA ASP A 84 -24.82 -1.33 -2.23
C ASP A 84 -26.13 -0.99 -2.97
N PRO A 85 -26.71 0.23 -2.80
CA PRO A 85 -27.93 0.62 -3.51
C PRO A 85 -27.85 0.53 -5.04
N ASN A 86 -26.64 0.53 -5.62
CA ASN A 86 -26.40 0.39 -7.05
C ASN A 86 -26.01 -1.03 -7.46
N VAL A 87 -26.02 -2.02 -6.56
CA VAL A 87 -25.91 -3.45 -6.92
C VAL A 87 -27.10 -3.81 -7.83
N PRO A 88 -26.90 -4.59 -8.90
CA PRO A 88 -28.00 -5.05 -9.74
C PRO A 88 -29.03 -5.84 -8.92
N VAL A 89 -30.22 -5.26 -8.71
CA VAL A 89 -31.31 -5.93 -7.99
C VAL A 89 -32.05 -6.85 -8.95
N GLY A 90 -31.71 -8.14 -8.92
CA GLY A 90 -32.47 -9.17 -9.63
C GLY A 90 -33.82 -9.47 -8.95
N PRO A 91 -34.78 -10.13 -9.64
CA PRO A 91 -36.07 -10.51 -9.05
C PRO A 91 -35.96 -11.47 -7.85
N ASN A 92 -34.78 -12.05 -7.62
CA ASN A 92 -34.46 -12.96 -6.51
C ASN A 92 -33.35 -12.42 -5.58
N SER A 93 -33.04 -11.11 -5.62
CA SER A 93 -32.00 -10.48 -4.78
C SER A 93 -32.24 -10.74 -3.30
N GLN A 94 -31.21 -11.26 -2.62
CA GLN A 94 -31.22 -11.52 -1.17
C GLN A 94 -30.55 -10.36 -0.42
N PRO A 95 -30.60 -10.30 0.93
CA PRO A 95 -29.93 -9.24 1.69
C PRO A 95 -28.41 -9.20 1.46
N GLN A 96 -27.81 -10.35 1.16
CA GLN A 96 -26.44 -10.50 0.67
C GLN A 96 -26.50 -11.12 -0.72
N ASP A 97 -25.82 -10.49 -1.67
CA ASP A 97 -25.71 -10.99 -3.02
C ASP A 97 -24.39 -11.75 -3.19
N ARG A 98 -24.45 -12.83 -3.96
CA ARG A 98 -23.30 -13.66 -4.32
C ARG A 98 -22.68 -13.09 -5.61
N PHE A 99 -21.42 -12.72 -5.53
CA PHE A 99 -20.64 -12.19 -6.65
C PHE A 99 -19.53 -13.16 -7.03
N TYR A 100 -19.19 -13.24 -8.32
CA TYR A 100 -18.06 -14.03 -8.82
C TYR A 100 -16.89 -13.10 -9.12
N ALA A 101 -15.72 -13.43 -8.59
CA ALA A 101 -14.52 -12.64 -8.75
C ALA A 101 -13.80 -12.96 -10.07
N TYR A 102 -13.25 -11.94 -10.74
CA TYR A 102 -12.35 -12.02 -11.90
C TYR A 102 -12.89 -12.65 -13.19
N VAL A 103 -13.87 -13.56 -13.12
CA VAL A 103 -14.39 -14.30 -14.27
C VAL A 103 -15.88 -14.07 -14.48
N LEU A 104 -16.27 -13.99 -15.75
CA LEU A 104 -17.68 -14.08 -16.13
C LEU A 104 -18.18 -15.47 -15.76
N TRP A 105 -19.28 -15.51 -15.01
CA TRP A 105 -19.93 -16.76 -14.64
C TRP A 105 -21.33 -16.82 -15.23
N HIS A 106 -21.69 -17.99 -15.77
CA HIS A 106 -23.02 -18.27 -16.27
C HIS A 106 -23.70 -19.28 -15.36
N ASP A 107 -24.78 -18.86 -14.70
CA ASP A 107 -25.67 -19.76 -13.96
C ASP A 107 -26.98 -19.91 -14.74
N GLY A 108 -27.03 -20.91 -15.62
CA GLY A 108 -28.12 -21.09 -16.57
C GLY A 108 -28.20 -19.93 -17.58
N ASP A 109 -29.32 -19.21 -17.56
CA ASP A 109 -29.56 -18.03 -18.42
C ASP A 109 -29.08 -16.71 -17.76
N GLN A 110 -28.58 -16.75 -16.53
CA GLN A 110 -28.10 -15.57 -15.81
C GLN A 110 -26.60 -15.38 -16.02
N GLU A 111 -26.22 -14.21 -16.56
CA GLU A 111 -24.85 -13.77 -16.68
C GLU A 111 -24.45 -12.94 -15.45
N HIS A 112 -23.40 -13.39 -14.76
CA HIS A 112 -22.83 -12.67 -13.63
C HIS A 112 -21.60 -11.87 -14.10
N ILE A 113 -21.72 -10.56 -14.03
CA ILE A 113 -20.63 -9.63 -14.30
C ILE A 113 -19.59 -9.77 -13.18
N PRO A 114 -18.30 -9.96 -13.51
CA PRO A 114 -17.26 -10.16 -12.50
C PRO A 114 -17.11 -8.93 -11.62
N VAL A 115 -16.77 -9.19 -10.36
CA VAL A 115 -16.31 -8.18 -9.41
C VAL A 115 -14.82 -8.35 -9.13
N PHE A 116 -14.20 -7.30 -8.59
CA PHE A 116 -12.79 -7.31 -8.19
C PHE A 116 -12.67 -7.13 -6.69
N PRO A 117 -12.39 -8.21 -5.93
CA PRO A 117 -12.31 -8.13 -4.48
C PRO A 117 -11.05 -7.44 -4.00
N PHE A 118 -11.14 -6.78 -2.86
CA PHE A 118 -10.01 -6.20 -2.16
C PHE A 118 -10.27 -6.17 -0.66
N HIS A 119 -9.20 -6.20 0.14
CA HIS A 119 -9.32 -5.95 1.57
C HIS A 119 -9.70 -4.50 1.80
N LYS A 120 -10.61 -4.27 2.74
CA LYS A 120 -11.14 -2.95 3.09
C LYS A 120 -10.01 -1.95 3.36
N MET A 121 -9.00 -2.34 4.14
CA MET A 121 -7.85 -1.49 4.44
C MET A 121 -6.95 -1.21 3.23
N CYS A 122 -6.80 -2.15 2.29
CA CYS A 122 -5.99 -1.92 1.09
C CYS A 122 -6.57 -0.78 0.25
N TYR A 123 -7.90 -0.70 0.16
CA TYR A 123 -8.58 0.38 -0.54
C TYR A 123 -8.66 1.66 0.29
N GLU A 124 -9.19 1.57 1.52
CA GLU A 124 -9.53 2.74 2.34
C GLU A 124 -8.29 3.43 2.92
N GLU A 125 -7.27 2.65 3.31
CA GLU A 125 -6.11 3.19 4.00
C GLU A 125 -4.89 3.36 3.06
N ILE A 126 -4.68 2.47 2.10
CA ILE A 126 -3.47 2.51 1.26
C ILE A 126 -3.75 3.16 -0.09
N LEU A 127 -4.68 2.61 -0.88
CA LEU A 127 -4.97 3.11 -2.23
C LEU A 127 -5.44 4.57 -2.20
N ARG A 128 -6.39 4.93 -1.33
CA ARG A 128 -6.86 6.32 -1.21
C ARG A 128 -5.74 7.30 -0.88
N ARG A 129 -4.83 6.96 0.04
CA ARG A 129 -3.66 7.78 0.37
C ARG A 129 -2.69 7.90 -0.80
N CYS A 130 -2.48 6.83 -1.56
CA CYS A 130 -1.67 6.85 -2.78
C CYS A 130 -2.25 7.80 -3.85
N PHE A 131 -3.59 7.87 -3.92
CA PHE A 131 -4.36 8.83 -4.71
C PHE A 131 -4.51 10.21 -4.06
N LYS A 132 -3.83 10.48 -2.94
CA LYS A 132 -3.89 11.75 -2.21
C LYS A 132 -5.33 12.16 -1.82
N ASP A 133 -6.16 11.16 -1.53
CA ASP A 133 -7.58 11.30 -1.20
C ASP A 133 -8.42 11.96 -2.31
N GLU A 134 -7.91 11.97 -3.55
CA GLU A 134 -8.69 12.39 -4.72
C GLU A 134 -9.86 11.41 -4.98
N PRO A 135 -11.03 11.89 -5.43
CA PRO A 135 -12.14 11.03 -5.77
C PRO A 135 -11.78 10.03 -6.89
N ILE A 136 -11.81 8.74 -6.56
CA ILE A 136 -11.58 7.66 -7.53
C ILE A 136 -12.87 7.40 -8.31
N ASN A 137 -12.81 7.54 -9.64
CA ASN A 137 -13.89 7.16 -10.53
C ASN A 137 -13.93 5.62 -10.64
N GLY A 138 -14.90 5.02 -9.97
CA GLY A 138 -15.05 3.57 -9.93
C GLY A 138 -15.28 2.93 -11.30
N ASP A 139 -15.82 3.65 -12.29
CA ASP A 139 -16.05 3.09 -13.63
C ASP A 139 -14.71 2.87 -14.33
N VAL A 140 -13.83 3.88 -14.25
CA VAL A 140 -12.48 3.80 -14.83
C VAL A 140 -11.65 2.74 -14.11
N LEU A 141 -11.73 2.70 -12.77
CA LEU A 141 -11.05 1.67 -11.99
C LEU A 141 -11.57 0.26 -12.33
N TYR A 142 -12.88 0.09 -12.50
CA TYR A 142 -13.47 -1.20 -12.85
C TYR A 142 -12.98 -1.69 -14.21
N PHE A 143 -13.00 -0.82 -15.24
CA PHE A 143 -12.51 -1.19 -16.56
C PHE A 143 -11.01 -1.48 -16.58
N LEU A 144 -10.21 -0.73 -15.80
CA LEU A 144 -8.79 -1.04 -15.61
C LEU A 144 -8.61 -2.44 -15.00
N CYS A 145 -9.31 -2.76 -13.91
CA CYS A 145 -9.26 -4.10 -13.33
C CYS A 145 -9.72 -5.18 -14.31
N LYS A 146 -10.75 -4.92 -15.11
CA LYS A 146 -11.24 -5.86 -16.13
C LYS A 146 -10.21 -6.12 -17.22
N GLU A 147 -9.43 -5.12 -17.62
CA GLU A 147 -8.36 -5.32 -18.61
C GLU A 147 -7.15 -6.05 -18.03
N LEU A 148 -6.87 -5.84 -16.74
CA LEU A 148 -5.80 -6.55 -16.02
C LEU A 148 -6.20 -7.98 -15.65
N ALA A 149 -7.50 -8.27 -15.54
CA ALA A 149 -8.05 -9.61 -15.44
C ALA A 149 -8.00 -10.26 -16.83
N ASN A 150 -6.90 -10.97 -17.11
CA ASN A 150 -6.74 -11.67 -18.38
C ASN A 150 -7.47 -13.04 -18.35
N ASP A 151 -7.75 -13.60 -19.53
CA ASP A 151 -8.44 -14.90 -19.67
C ASP A 151 -7.67 -16.09 -19.06
N PHE A 152 -6.40 -15.91 -18.69
CA PHE A 152 -5.52 -16.95 -18.13
C PHE A 152 -5.38 -16.86 -16.60
N SER A 153 -5.79 -15.76 -15.98
CA SER A 153 -5.73 -15.49 -14.55
C SER A 153 -7.16 -15.41 -14.02
N HIS A 154 -7.63 -16.51 -13.46
CA HIS A 154 -9.00 -16.61 -12.95
C HIS A 154 -9.15 -16.14 -11.50
N ASN A 155 -8.06 -15.69 -10.87
CA ASN A 155 -8.03 -15.47 -9.43
C ASN A 155 -7.30 -14.17 -9.00
N SER A 156 -6.69 -13.42 -9.92
CA SER A 156 -5.93 -12.21 -9.62
C SER A 156 -5.82 -11.27 -10.82
N LEU A 157 -5.41 -10.01 -10.58
CA LEU A 157 -5.03 -9.09 -11.66
C LEU A 157 -3.60 -9.36 -12.12
N LEU A 158 -3.32 -9.09 -13.41
CA LEU A 158 -1.96 -9.12 -13.95
C LEU A 158 -1.16 -7.87 -13.50
N LEU A 159 -0.78 -7.85 -12.23
CA LEU A 159 0.02 -6.79 -11.60
C LEU A 159 1.34 -7.38 -11.07
N ASP A 160 2.37 -6.54 -11.00
CA ASP A 160 3.55 -6.86 -10.19
C ASP A 160 3.22 -6.59 -8.72
N TYR A 161 2.85 -7.64 -7.99
CA TYR A 161 2.55 -7.55 -6.57
C TYR A 161 3.81 -7.41 -5.68
N GLY A 162 4.99 -7.25 -6.27
CA GLY A 162 6.27 -7.11 -5.60
C GLY A 162 6.84 -8.44 -5.08
N ASP A 163 7.95 -8.36 -4.34
CA ASP A 163 8.67 -9.52 -3.80
C ASP A 163 8.32 -9.72 -2.30
N PRO A 164 7.86 -10.91 -1.87
CA PRO A 164 7.52 -12.06 -2.71
C PRO A 164 6.19 -11.83 -3.45
N SER A 165 6.11 -12.36 -4.66
CA SER A 165 4.86 -12.36 -5.42
C SER A 165 3.98 -13.50 -4.89
N PRO A 166 2.66 -13.31 -4.77
CA PRO A 166 1.75 -14.40 -4.50
C PRO A 166 1.88 -15.51 -5.56
N HIS A 167 1.75 -16.76 -5.14
CA HIS A 167 1.74 -17.91 -6.04
C HIS A 167 0.34 -18.14 -6.56
N PHE A 168 0.07 -17.78 -7.82
CA PHE A 168 -1.26 -17.86 -8.42
C PHE A 168 -1.66 -19.29 -8.84
N GLU A 169 -1.67 -20.20 -7.87
CA GLU A 169 -2.14 -21.58 -8.03
C GLU A 169 -3.65 -21.69 -7.76
N GLN A 170 -4.21 -22.90 -7.89
CA GLN A 170 -5.63 -23.16 -7.60
C GLN A 170 -6.00 -22.80 -6.15
N TYR A 171 -5.10 -23.03 -5.20
CA TYR A 171 -5.31 -22.76 -3.78
C TYR A 171 -4.14 -21.94 -3.22
N TRP A 172 -4.44 -21.18 -2.17
CA TRP A 172 -3.44 -20.44 -1.41
C TRP A 172 -2.49 -21.42 -0.70
N GLU A 173 -1.19 -21.16 -0.79
CA GLU A 173 -0.17 -21.95 -0.11
C GLU A 173 0.59 -21.07 0.89
N CYS A 174 0.72 -21.55 2.12
CA CYS A 174 1.59 -20.92 3.12
C CYS A 174 3.03 -21.34 2.85
N ARG A 175 3.96 -20.39 2.73
CA ARG A 175 5.38 -20.70 2.51
C ARG A 175 6.25 -19.89 3.46
N LYS A 176 7.21 -20.55 4.09
CA LYS A 176 8.17 -19.88 4.97
C LYS A 176 8.94 -18.82 4.21
N GLY A 177 9.07 -17.64 4.80
CA GLY A 177 9.71 -16.48 4.18
C GLY A 177 8.73 -15.60 3.38
N GLU A 178 7.48 -16.00 3.19
CA GLU A 178 6.45 -15.23 2.47
C GLU A 178 5.39 -14.64 3.41
N GLU A 179 5.66 -14.63 4.72
CA GLU A 179 4.73 -14.16 5.76
C GLU A 179 4.29 -12.71 5.53
N ILE A 180 5.11 -11.90 4.85
CA ILE A 180 4.75 -10.51 4.57
C ILE A 180 3.46 -10.40 3.77
N LEU A 181 3.09 -11.40 2.96
CA LEU A 181 1.84 -11.39 2.18
C LEU A 181 0.60 -11.31 3.08
N VAL A 182 0.68 -11.79 4.32
CA VAL A 182 -0.47 -11.93 5.24
C VAL A 182 -0.38 -11.02 6.46
N THR A 183 0.79 -10.45 6.77
CA THR A 183 0.93 -9.50 7.89
C THR A 183 0.22 -8.17 7.65
N ASN A 184 -0.39 -7.62 8.70
CA ASN A 184 -1.20 -6.40 8.64
C ASN A 184 -0.36 -5.20 8.16
N PRO A 185 -0.69 -4.61 6.98
CA PRO A 185 0.08 -3.50 6.44
C PRO A 185 -0.30 -2.15 7.05
N VAL A 186 -1.31 -2.05 7.90
CA VAL A 186 -1.76 -0.78 8.49
C VAL A 186 -1.46 -0.75 9.99
N GLU A 187 -1.89 -1.76 10.74
CA GLU A 187 -1.67 -1.86 12.18
C GLU A 187 -0.34 -2.55 12.49
N ILE A 188 0.74 -1.76 12.53
CA ILE A 188 2.11 -2.27 12.64
C ILE A 188 2.66 -1.98 14.04
N SER A 189 2.45 -2.90 14.99
CA SER A 189 2.92 -2.74 16.38
C SER A 189 4.42 -2.38 16.50
N PRO A 190 5.36 -3.06 15.80
CA PRO A 190 6.78 -2.69 15.88
C PRO A 190 7.11 -1.28 15.37
N LEU A 191 6.29 -0.71 14.48
CA LEU A 191 6.49 0.64 13.94
C LEU A 191 6.21 1.71 15.00
N THR A 192 5.21 1.50 15.85
CA THR A 192 4.79 2.45 16.90
C THR A 192 5.97 2.90 17.77
N LYS A 193 6.83 1.95 18.18
CA LYS A 193 8.03 2.26 18.96
C LYS A 193 8.97 3.24 18.25
N TYR A 194 9.19 3.08 16.96
CA TYR A 194 10.03 4.01 16.18
C TYR A 194 9.38 5.39 16.06
N LEU A 195 8.06 5.44 15.88
CA LEU A 195 7.32 6.71 15.81
C LEU A 195 7.35 7.46 17.15
N GLU A 196 7.23 6.76 18.27
CA GLU A 196 7.40 7.31 19.61
C GLU A 196 8.82 7.84 19.82
N GLU A 197 9.84 7.05 19.49
CA GLU A 197 11.24 7.48 19.54
C GLU A 197 11.49 8.76 18.70
N LEU A 198 10.92 8.84 17.49
CA LEU A 198 11.02 10.04 16.64
C LEU A 198 10.36 11.26 17.30
N ARG A 199 9.15 11.10 17.85
CA ARG A 199 8.40 12.18 18.52
C ARG A 199 9.14 12.66 19.76
N GLU A 200 9.67 11.76 20.57
CA GLU A 200 10.48 12.10 21.75
C GLU A 200 11.73 12.87 21.37
N MET A 201 12.45 12.47 20.31
CA MET A 201 13.63 13.20 19.84
C MET A 201 13.29 14.65 19.46
N VAL A 202 12.21 14.86 18.74
CA VAL A 202 11.77 16.19 18.30
C VAL A 202 11.27 17.04 19.47
N ASN A 203 10.54 16.46 20.42
CA ASN A 203 10.04 17.17 21.59
C ASN A 203 11.17 17.62 22.52
N ASN A 204 12.11 16.73 22.82
CA ASN A 204 13.26 17.06 23.67
C ASN A 204 14.11 18.21 23.11
N GLU A 205 14.21 18.33 21.79
CA GLU A 205 14.94 19.43 21.14
C GLU A 205 14.27 20.79 21.39
N ARG A 206 12.93 20.84 21.33
CA ARG A 206 12.15 22.06 21.58
C ARG A 206 12.32 22.57 23.00
N ASP A 207 12.51 21.68 23.95
CA ASP A 207 12.69 22.02 25.36
C ASP A 207 14.11 22.54 25.67
N THR A 208 15.10 22.22 24.83
CA THR A 208 16.52 22.54 25.05
C THR A 208 17.08 23.60 24.11
N SER A 209 16.23 24.36 23.41
CA SER A 209 16.64 25.25 22.30
C SER A 209 17.52 26.43 22.76
N GLU A 210 18.79 26.16 22.99
CA GLU A 210 19.86 27.15 23.03
C GLU A 210 20.28 27.49 21.58
N PRO A 211 20.64 28.75 21.27
CA PRO A 211 21.09 29.12 19.93
C PRO A 211 22.36 28.33 19.57
N GLN A 212 22.35 27.58 18.46
CA GLN A 212 23.58 26.96 17.95
C GLN A 212 24.55 28.06 17.52
N GLU A 213 25.71 28.12 18.16
CA GLU A 213 26.79 29.02 17.76
C GLU A 213 27.34 28.60 16.39
N ALA A 214 27.51 29.58 15.50
CA ALA A 214 28.10 29.33 14.19
C ALA A 214 29.53 28.76 14.35
N PRO A 215 29.86 27.66 13.67
CA PRO A 215 31.17 27.06 13.78
C PRO A 215 32.25 28.00 13.23
N GLN A 216 33.43 27.97 13.85
CA GLN A 216 34.60 28.76 13.43
C GLN A 216 35.22 28.28 12.11
N SER A 217 34.85 27.08 11.63
CA SER A 217 35.41 26.45 10.43
C SER A 217 34.34 26.32 9.35
N PHE A 218 34.65 26.81 8.14
CA PHE A 218 33.80 26.68 6.96
C PHE A 218 34.10 25.36 6.23
N ASP A 219 33.06 24.63 5.84
CA ASP A 219 33.16 23.37 5.09
C ASP A 219 33.26 23.59 3.56
N ILE A 220 33.48 22.52 2.79
CA ILE A 220 33.61 22.61 1.33
C ILE A 220 32.36 23.18 0.64
N PHE A 221 31.18 22.98 1.23
CA PHE A 221 29.90 23.45 0.67
C PHE A 221 29.71 24.96 0.87
N SER A 222 30.49 25.60 1.75
CA SER A 222 30.50 27.06 1.91
C SER A 222 30.95 27.79 0.64
N THR A 223 31.69 27.11 -0.23
CA THR A 223 32.14 27.65 -1.52
C THR A 223 31.07 27.61 -2.61
N LEU A 224 29.98 26.86 -2.39
CA LEU A 224 28.93 26.68 -3.38
C LEU A 224 27.85 27.77 -3.25
N PRO A 225 27.36 28.30 -4.39
CA PRO A 225 26.13 29.06 -4.43
C PRO A 225 24.97 28.32 -3.73
N TYR A 226 24.05 29.09 -3.17
CA TYR A 226 22.92 28.56 -2.41
C TYR A 226 22.05 27.62 -3.26
N GLU A 227 21.88 27.95 -4.53
CA GLU A 227 21.10 27.19 -5.50
C GLU A 227 21.71 25.80 -5.76
N LEU A 228 23.05 25.71 -5.82
CA LEU A 228 23.72 24.41 -5.99
C LEU A 228 23.56 23.53 -4.74
N ARG A 229 23.53 24.12 -3.54
CA ARG A 229 23.26 23.37 -2.30
C ARG A 229 21.84 22.80 -2.30
N GLN A 230 20.86 23.57 -2.78
CA GLN A 230 19.49 23.08 -2.94
C GLN A 230 19.38 21.97 -4.01
N GLN A 231 20.10 22.10 -5.13
CA GLN A 231 20.16 21.06 -6.15
C GLN A 231 20.78 19.75 -5.61
N ILE A 232 21.84 19.83 -4.80
CA ILE A 232 22.41 18.65 -4.12
C ILE A 232 21.33 17.95 -3.29
N PHE A 233 20.53 18.70 -2.52
CA PHE A 233 19.44 18.09 -1.77
C PHE A 233 18.41 17.39 -2.68
N SER A 234 18.10 17.91 -3.86
CA SER A 234 17.14 17.26 -4.77
C SER A 234 17.61 15.91 -5.34
N LEU A 235 18.91 15.60 -5.24
CA LEU A 235 19.52 14.37 -5.78
C LEU A 235 19.74 13.27 -4.73
N LEU A 236 19.52 13.57 -3.45
CA LEU A 236 19.76 12.64 -2.35
C LEU A 236 18.43 12.00 -1.90
N PRO A 237 18.43 10.85 -1.21
CA PRO A 237 17.27 10.41 -0.44
C PRO A 237 17.17 11.17 0.89
N LEU A 238 15.98 11.17 1.50
CA LEU A 238 15.67 11.85 2.76
C LEU A 238 16.71 11.59 3.87
N SER A 239 17.01 10.32 4.15
CA SER A 239 17.96 9.91 5.19
C SER A 239 19.35 10.53 4.97
N SER A 240 19.78 10.62 3.71
CA SER A 240 21.06 11.24 3.32
C SER A 240 21.05 12.77 3.39
N VAL A 241 19.91 13.41 3.12
CA VAL A 241 19.78 14.86 3.34
C VAL A 241 19.90 15.21 4.81
N LEU A 242 19.24 14.47 5.69
CA LEU A 242 19.37 14.65 7.13
C LEU A 242 20.81 14.41 7.59
N ALA A 243 21.49 13.38 7.06
CA ALA A 243 22.90 13.12 7.36
C ALA A 243 23.80 14.28 6.90
N LEU A 244 23.54 14.83 5.71
CA LEU A 244 24.33 15.91 5.14
C LEU A 244 24.14 17.23 5.92
N LYS A 245 22.90 17.55 6.32
CA LYS A 245 22.62 18.70 7.19
C LYS A 245 23.28 18.51 8.56
N ALA A 246 23.25 17.31 9.13
CA ALA A 246 23.96 17.00 10.37
C ALA A 246 25.49 17.14 10.27
N ALA A 247 26.09 16.84 9.12
CA ALA A 247 27.55 16.82 8.94
C ALA A 247 28.15 18.16 8.48
N SER A 248 27.36 19.05 7.87
CA SER A 248 27.85 20.30 7.27
C SER A 248 27.00 21.49 7.70
N TRP A 249 27.65 22.53 8.23
CA TRP A 249 26.97 23.76 8.63
C TRP A 249 26.40 24.53 7.43
N SER A 250 27.12 24.57 6.32
CA SER A 250 26.63 25.23 5.10
C SER A 250 25.38 24.54 4.55
N MET A 251 25.28 23.22 4.68
CA MET A 251 24.10 22.45 4.28
C MET A 251 22.98 22.54 5.34
N HIS A 252 23.33 22.51 6.62
CA HIS A 252 22.39 22.73 7.72
C HIS A 252 21.62 24.05 7.56
N THR A 253 22.34 25.15 7.31
CA THR A 253 21.76 26.49 7.11
C THR A 253 21.09 26.68 5.74
N THR A 254 21.23 25.73 4.81
CA THR A 254 20.51 25.76 3.54
C THR A 254 19.06 25.36 3.78
N GLN A 255 18.16 26.33 3.66
CA GLN A 255 16.72 26.09 3.74
C GLN A 255 16.21 25.42 2.46
N LEU A 256 15.39 24.39 2.65
CA LEU A 256 14.48 23.92 1.60
C LEU A 256 13.15 24.64 1.83
N PRO A 257 12.45 25.10 0.78
CA PRO A 257 11.11 25.63 0.94
C PRO A 257 10.23 24.63 1.73
N ASP A 258 9.37 25.09 2.64
CA ASP A 258 8.55 24.19 3.46
C ASP A 258 7.71 23.22 2.61
N LYS A 259 7.20 23.70 1.48
CA LYS A 259 6.51 22.87 0.48
C LYS A 259 7.40 21.74 -0.04
N SER A 260 8.70 21.98 -0.17
CA SER A 260 9.66 20.98 -0.63
C SER A 260 9.89 19.85 0.39
N TRP A 261 9.75 20.09 1.70
CA TRP A 261 9.88 19.01 2.69
C TRP A 261 8.69 18.06 2.66
N LYS A 262 7.47 18.60 2.63
CA LYS A 262 6.27 17.78 2.51
C LYS A 262 6.28 16.99 1.20
N THR A 263 6.52 17.67 0.08
CA THR A 263 6.62 17.02 -1.23
C THR A 263 7.74 15.98 -1.28
N ARG A 264 8.83 16.19 -0.55
CA ARG A 264 9.90 15.20 -0.46
C ARG A 264 9.49 13.97 0.34
N LEU A 265 8.83 14.14 1.48
CA LEU A 265 8.34 13.01 2.28
C LEU A 265 7.33 12.16 1.49
N GLU A 266 6.44 12.83 0.78
CA GLU A 266 5.48 12.24 -0.17
C GLU A 266 6.15 11.56 -1.38
N TYR A 267 7.44 11.78 -1.63
CA TYR A 267 8.16 11.20 -2.77
C TYR A 267 9.15 10.12 -2.32
N ASP A 268 9.99 10.41 -1.32
CA ASP A 268 11.06 9.52 -0.85
C ASP A 268 10.51 8.35 -0.02
N ILE A 269 9.50 8.60 0.82
CA ILE A 269 8.92 7.62 1.76
C ILE A 269 7.39 7.73 1.86
N PRO A 270 6.66 7.59 0.74
CA PRO A 270 5.21 7.81 0.71
C PRO A 270 4.42 6.77 1.53
N TRP A 271 4.93 5.55 1.65
CA TRP A 271 4.37 4.46 2.47
C TRP A 271 4.54 4.67 3.98
N LEU A 272 5.33 5.66 4.41
CA LEU A 272 5.58 5.97 5.83
C LEU A 272 4.87 7.28 6.22
N TRP A 273 3.57 7.34 5.97
CA TRP A 273 2.77 8.55 6.11
C TRP A 273 2.76 9.11 7.54
N GLU A 274 2.96 8.29 8.58
CA GLU A 274 2.98 8.76 9.98
C GLU A 274 4.17 9.69 10.27
N VAL A 275 5.23 9.63 9.47
CA VAL A 275 6.40 10.51 9.58
C VAL A 275 6.13 11.88 8.93
N HIS A 276 5.13 11.99 8.05
CA HIS A 276 4.87 13.23 7.30
C HIS A 276 4.43 14.39 8.20
N ASP A 277 3.87 14.08 9.38
CA ASP A 277 3.47 15.07 10.39
C ASP A 277 4.60 15.43 11.37
N ILE A 278 5.78 14.82 11.24
CA ILE A 278 6.92 15.06 12.12
C ILE A 278 7.85 16.10 11.48
N ASN A 279 8.16 17.18 12.22
CA ASN A 279 9.18 18.13 11.76
C ASN A 279 10.58 17.50 11.87
N LEU A 280 11.13 17.09 10.73
CA LEU A 280 12.43 16.43 10.65
C LEU A 280 13.63 17.40 10.62
N THR A 281 13.38 18.70 10.80
CA THR A 281 14.44 19.72 10.85
C THR A 281 14.58 20.29 12.25
N GLY A 282 15.80 20.65 12.61
CA GLY A 282 16.16 21.18 13.92
C GLY A 282 17.68 21.24 14.02
N SER A 283 18.29 21.12 15.20
CA SER A 283 19.76 21.15 15.30
C SER A 283 20.44 20.03 14.52
N GLN A 284 21.71 20.22 14.17
CA GLN A 284 22.52 19.16 13.55
C GLN A 284 22.55 17.85 14.37
N LYS A 285 22.43 17.94 15.71
CA LYS A 285 22.37 16.76 16.58
C LYS A 285 21.04 16.02 16.43
N LEU A 286 19.93 16.74 16.34
CA LEU A 286 18.63 16.16 16.06
C LEU A 286 18.62 15.53 14.66
N GLU A 287 19.06 16.27 13.64
CA GLU A 287 19.14 15.79 12.24
C GLU A 287 19.97 14.51 12.13
N ALA A 288 21.08 14.39 12.88
CA ALA A 288 21.91 13.19 12.92
C ALA A 288 21.15 11.97 13.48
N LYS A 289 20.34 12.18 14.53
CA LYS A 289 19.55 11.10 15.13
C LYS A 289 18.40 10.69 14.21
N LEU A 290 17.67 11.68 13.68
CA LEU A 290 16.57 11.47 12.74
C LEU A 290 17.04 10.72 11.49
N SER A 291 18.17 11.13 10.90
CA SER A 291 18.79 10.44 9.76
C SER A 291 18.98 8.95 10.02
N LYS A 292 19.54 8.58 11.19
CA LYS A 292 19.76 7.18 11.56
C LYS A 292 18.46 6.41 11.73
N THR A 293 17.47 7.01 12.39
CA THR A 293 16.18 6.35 12.62
C THR A 293 15.40 6.15 11.32
N ILE A 294 15.37 7.16 10.45
CA ILE A 294 14.74 7.08 9.12
C ILE A 294 15.44 6.04 8.25
N ALA A 295 16.78 6.05 8.17
CA ALA A 295 17.53 5.04 7.41
C ALA A 295 17.25 3.61 7.92
N LYS A 296 17.10 3.44 9.23
CA LYS A 296 16.74 2.15 9.83
C LYS A 296 15.31 1.75 9.47
N LEU A 297 14.35 2.66 9.47
CA LEU A 297 12.98 2.37 9.02
C LEU A 297 12.93 2.01 7.53
N GLU A 298 13.68 2.73 6.69
CA GLU A 298 13.84 2.40 5.27
C GLU A 298 14.41 0.99 5.09
N GLU A 299 15.44 0.60 5.84
CA GLU A 299 15.98 -0.77 5.85
C GLU A 299 14.94 -1.79 6.33
N LYS A 300 14.25 -1.49 7.43
CA LYS A 300 13.21 -2.37 8.01
C LYS A 300 11.97 -2.53 7.12
N SER A 301 11.75 -1.64 6.16
CA SER A 301 10.65 -1.74 5.17
C SER A 301 11.01 -2.60 3.95
N GLN A 302 12.25 -3.07 3.82
CA GLN A 302 12.68 -3.85 2.67
C GLN A 302 12.62 -5.34 2.98
N TYR A 303 11.79 -6.06 2.23
CA TYR A 303 11.81 -7.52 2.24
C TYR A 303 13.15 -8.07 1.74
N ARG A 304 13.63 -9.14 2.38
CA ARG A 304 14.79 -9.91 1.97
C ARG A 304 14.57 -11.38 2.30
N ASN A 305 14.50 -12.21 1.27
CA ASN A 305 14.24 -13.65 1.41
C ASN A 305 15.32 -14.38 2.26
N ASP A 306 16.56 -13.88 2.28
CA ASP A 306 17.67 -14.54 2.98
C ASP A 306 17.72 -14.25 4.49
N LYS A 307 17.05 -13.19 4.98
CA LYS A 307 17.14 -12.73 6.38
C LYS A 307 15.88 -12.01 6.84
N VAL A 308 15.31 -12.48 7.95
CA VAL A 308 14.27 -11.77 8.71
C VAL A 308 14.90 -10.63 9.52
N ASN A 309 15.27 -9.55 8.84
CA ASN A 309 15.72 -8.30 9.47
C ASN A 309 14.76 -7.14 9.18
N TYR A 310 13.57 -7.40 8.64
CA TYR A 310 12.57 -6.38 8.34
C TYR A 310 11.42 -6.38 9.38
N ILE A 311 10.55 -5.38 9.31
CA ILE A 311 9.28 -5.36 10.04
C ILE A 311 8.21 -5.84 9.03
N PRO A 312 7.61 -7.03 9.19
CA PRO A 312 6.76 -7.65 8.17
C PRO A 312 5.62 -6.76 7.68
N GLY A 313 4.82 -6.19 8.59
CA GLY A 313 3.74 -5.28 8.21
C GLY A 313 4.24 -4.03 7.48
N LEU A 314 5.44 -3.52 7.81
CA LEU A 314 6.01 -2.35 7.14
C LEU A 314 6.52 -2.68 5.74
N ALA A 315 7.14 -3.85 5.60
CA ALA A 315 7.55 -4.37 4.31
C ALA A 315 6.33 -4.65 3.42
N ASN A 316 5.27 -5.23 3.98
CA ASN A 316 4.01 -5.45 3.28
C ASN A 316 3.38 -4.12 2.83
N ARG A 317 3.31 -3.13 3.73
CA ARG A 317 2.80 -1.80 3.39
C ARG A 317 3.56 -1.18 2.22
N ARG A 318 4.89 -1.21 2.26
CA ARG A 318 5.74 -0.69 1.17
C ARG A 318 5.49 -1.45 -0.14
N ARG A 319 5.38 -2.78 -0.08
CA ARG A 319 5.05 -3.63 -1.24
C ARG A 319 3.71 -3.21 -1.86
N ILE A 320 2.66 -3.15 -1.06
CA ILE A 320 1.31 -2.76 -1.52
C ILE A 320 1.31 -1.33 -2.05
N TRP A 321 2.07 -0.41 -1.44
CA TRP A 321 2.17 0.96 -1.93
C TRP A 321 2.67 1.03 -3.37
N MET A 322 3.68 0.23 -3.75
CA MET A 322 4.18 0.17 -5.13
C MET A 322 3.09 -0.28 -6.10
N VAL A 323 2.30 -1.30 -5.72
CA VAL A 323 1.14 -1.75 -6.52
C VAL A 323 0.11 -0.63 -6.67
N CYS A 324 -0.17 0.11 -5.60
CA CYS A 324 -1.09 1.24 -5.64
C CYS A 324 -0.57 2.37 -6.56
N GLU A 325 0.74 2.61 -6.61
CA GLU A 325 1.33 3.59 -7.53
C GLU A 325 1.17 3.16 -8.99
N ASP A 326 1.41 1.88 -9.30
CA ASP A 326 1.18 1.35 -10.64
C ASP A 326 -0.30 1.45 -11.06
N ILE A 327 -1.23 1.07 -10.15
CA ILE A 327 -2.68 1.22 -10.38
C ILE A 327 -3.03 2.68 -10.63
N ARG A 328 -2.49 3.61 -9.82
CA ARG A 328 -2.74 5.05 -9.93
C ARG A 328 -2.26 5.60 -11.26
N ASP A 329 -1.05 5.25 -11.65
CA ASP A 329 -0.42 5.76 -12.87
C ASP A 329 -1.20 5.25 -14.10
N MET A 330 -1.51 3.95 -14.17
CA MET A 330 -2.38 3.39 -15.22
C MET A 330 -3.78 4.04 -15.23
N TYR A 331 -4.38 4.26 -14.06
CA TYR A 331 -5.69 4.90 -13.94
C TYR A 331 -5.67 6.33 -14.53
N HIS A 332 -4.63 7.12 -14.24
CA HIS A 332 -4.52 8.48 -14.79
C HIS A 332 -4.28 8.49 -16.29
N GLU A 333 -3.56 7.50 -16.84
CA GLU A 333 -3.43 7.32 -18.29
C GLU A 333 -4.81 7.11 -18.94
N ARG A 334 -5.66 6.24 -18.37
CA ARG A 334 -7.02 6.00 -18.89
C ARG A 334 -7.93 7.21 -18.79
N LEU A 335 -7.84 7.97 -17.70
CA LEU A 335 -8.57 9.22 -17.58
C LEU A 335 -8.16 10.21 -18.68
N ALA A 336 -6.87 10.33 -18.96
CA ALA A 336 -6.37 11.23 -20.00
C ALA A 336 -6.81 10.78 -21.41
N GLU A 337 -6.85 9.47 -21.67
CA GLU A 337 -7.36 8.90 -22.93
C GLU A 337 -8.85 9.16 -23.13
N LYS A 338 -9.66 8.98 -22.08
CA LYS A 338 -11.10 9.26 -22.10
C LYS A 338 -11.38 10.74 -22.38
N ALA A 339 -10.65 11.65 -21.74
CA ALA A 339 -10.81 13.09 -22.00
C ALA A 339 -10.46 13.49 -23.45
N LYS A 340 -9.45 12.84 -24.06
CA LYS A 340 -9.07 13.07 -25.46
C LYS A 340 -10.11 12.56 -26.44
N SER A 341 -10.70 11.40 -26.17
CA SER A 341 -11.73 10.81 -27.05
C SER A 341 -13.03 11.62 -27.05
N GLU A 342 -13.42 12.14 -25.89
CA GLU A 342 -14.58 13.04 -25.75
C GLU A 342 -14.36 14.39 -26.48
N THR A 343 -13.14 14.95 -26.42
CA THR A 343 -12.81 16.21 -27.09
C THR A 343 -12.72 16.06 -28.62
N SER A 344 -12.41 14.88 -29.13
CA SER A 344 -12.28 14.60 -30.58
C SER A 344 -13.62 14.31 -31.28
N GLN A 345 -14.70 14.14 -30.51
CA GLN A 345 -16.05 13.89 -31.02
C GLN A 345 -16.95 15.14 -31.04
N VAL A 346 -16.43 16.29 -30.61
CA VAL A 346 -17.04 17.63 -30.68
C VAL A 346 -16.40 18.41 -31.81
#